data_AF-A0A962S3Q2-F1
#
_entry.id   AF-A0A962S3Q2-F1
#
_cell.length_a   1.000
_cell.length_b   1.000
_cell.length_c   1.000
_cell.angle_alpha   90.00
_cell.angle_beta   90.00
_cell.angle_gamma   90.00
#
_symmetry.space_group_name_H-M   'P 1'
#
loop_
_entity.id
_entity.type
_entity.pdbx_description
1 polymer ?
#
loop_
_entity_poly.entity_id
_entity_poly.type
_entity_poly.pdbx_seq_one_letter_code
_entity_poly.pdbx_strand_id
1 'polypeptide(L)'
;MESGKNRFRGIRVGKAVKAHLRIAALGGLMLATTAANAVVINGSDLSGGNLTPGDGDVLSGAFINVGTFTINAGTTVYVMPGVALSISANTIVIDGILNADGAGFAGGTGGNVVPSAGGAGSGPGGGGGGGQGPCVHGGGGAGGGYGGNGGNGGYWFTSPTAAGGSSYGSALTTNVQMGSGGGGGGGACGYTGGVGGAGGGAVVLSALADLVLNGSITADGLNGANGDTYSGGGGGGSGGGILLSGILTLDGTLSATGANGGAQTGGLSASGGGGGGGRIKLAGTLNSVGAGYSTDVSGGSSGVNRGGSAQPPGSGLAGSVSQVPQAVPEPSVFVLFSSLGLAGLVFARRHKQAT
;
A
#
# COMPACT_ATOMS: atom_id res chain seq x y z
N MET A 1 -73.42 -8.19 -58.75
CA MET A 1 -72.48 -8.65 -59.80
C MET A 1 -71.11 -8.62 -59.14
N GLU A 2 -70.74 -9.74 -58.52
CA GLU A 2 -69.74 -10.72 -59.02
C GLU A 2 -68.31 -10.28 -58.68
N SER A 3 -67.33 -11.12 -58.37
CA SER A 3 -67.18 -12.52 -57.93
C SER A 3 -65.66 -12.73 -57.98
N GLY A 4 -65.04 -13.36 -56.98
CA GLY A 4 -63.59 -13.59 -57.03
C GLY A 4 -63.03 -14.39 -55.87
N LYS A 5 -63.45 -15.65 -55.74
CA LYS A 5 -62.85 -16.67 -54.84
C LYS A 5 -61.54 -17.18 -55.43
N ASN A 6 -60.54 -17.49 -54.58
CA ASN A 6 -59.65 -18.68 -54.70
C ASN A 6 -58.80 -18.82 -53.41
N ARG A 7 -59.15 -19.75 -52.50
CA ARG A 7 -58.71 -21.15 -52.35
C ARG A 7 -57.40 -21.33 -51.55
N PHE A 8 -57.58 -21.76 -50.30
CA PHE A 8 -56.57 -22.33 -49.40
C PHE A 8 -56.04 -23.69 -49.91
N ARG A 9 -54.72 -23.89 -49.83
CA ARG A 9 -54.07 -25.22 -49.84
C ARG A 9 -53.12 -25.31 -48.64
N GLY A 10 -53.33 -26.33 -47.82
CA GLY A 10 -52.61 -26.56 -46.57
C GLY A 10 -51.18 -27.05 -46.75
N ILE A 11 -50.33 -26.71 -45.77
CA ILE A 11 -49.00 -27.27 -45.60
C ILE A 11 -48.97 -28.01 -44.25
N ARG A 12 -48.47 -29.25 -44.30
CA ARG A 12 -48.37 -30.20 -43.19
C ARG A 12 -47.25 -29.79 -42.25
N VAL A 13 -47.51 -29.86 -40.94
CA VAL A 13 -46.50 -29.71 -39.88
C VAL A 13 -45.73 -31.04 -39.74
N GLY A 14 -44.41 -30.99 -39.91
CA GLY A 14 -43.48 -32.10 -39.73
C GLY A 14 -43.10 -32.32 -38.26
N LYS A 15 -42.89 -33.59 -37.90
CA LYS A 15 -42.60 -34.15 -36.57
C LYS A 15 -41.45 -33.47 -35.82
N ALA A 16 -41.66 -33.18 -34.54
CA ALA A 16 -40.62 -32.86 -33.56
C ALA A 16 -39.85 -34.12 -33.13
N VAL A 17 -38.52 -34.06 -33.18
CA VAL A 17 -37.60 -35.09 -32.70
C VAL A 17 -37.33 -34.87 -31.21
N LYS A 18 -37.59 -35.90 -30.38
CA LYS A 18 -37.32 -35.91 -28.93
C LYS A 18 -35.82 -36.09 -28.67
N ALA A 19 -35.13 -35.03 -28.25
CA ALA A 19 -33.81 -35.14 -27.63
C ALA A 19 -33.98 -35.37 -26.10
N HIS A 20 -33.45 -36.47 -25.60
CA HIS A 20 -33.44 -36.80 -24.17
C HIS A 20 -32.26 -36.08 -23.50
N LEU A 21 -32.53 -35.07 -22.68
CA LEU A 21 -31.53 -34.43 -21.83
C LEU A 21 -31.52 -35.14 -20.47
N ARG A 22 -30.47 -35.91 -20.20
CA ARG A 22 -30.21 -36.50 -18.86
C ARG A 22 -29.52 -35.44 -18.01
N ILE A 23 -30.25 -34.87 -17.05
CA ILE A 23 -29.67 -33.99 -16.02
C ILE A 23 -29.19 -34.88 -14.87
N ALA A 24 -27.87 -35.00 -14.72
CA ALA A 24 -27.25 -35.57 -13.54
C ALA A 24 -27.12 -34.47 -12.47
N ALA A 25 -27.89 -34.58 -11.39
CA ALA A 25 -27.73 -33.72 -10.22
C ALA A 25 -26.55 -34.24 -9.38
N LEU A 26 -25.38 -33.64 -9.55
CA LEU A 26 -24.29 -33.77 -8.57
C LEU A 26 -24.59 -32.78 -7.44
N GLY A 27 -25.11 -33.30 -6.32
CA GLY A 27 -25.24 -32.55 -5.08
C GLY A 27 -23.87 -32.27 -4.49
N GLY A 28 -23.29 -31.11 -4.84
CA GLY A 28 -22.12 -30.58 -4.16
C GLY A 28 -22.51 -30.17 -2.74
N LEU A 29 -22.00 -30.89 -1.74
CA LEU A 29 -22.00 -30.48 -0.34
C LEU A 29 -21.18 -29.19 -0.23
N MET A 30 -21.86 -28.05 -0.28
CA MET A 30 -21.28 -26.76 0.11
C MET A 30 -20.89 -26.89 1.58
N LEU A 31 -19.60 -27.09 1.86
CA LEU A 31 -19.06 -26.76 3.17
C LEU A 31 -19.26 -25.26 3.33
N ALA A 32 -20.27 -24.87 4.11
CA ALA A 32 -20.36 -23.53 4.64
C ALA A 32 -19.12 -23.32 5.51
N THR A 33 -18.12 -22.62 4.96
CA THR A 33 -17.06 -22.06 5.79
C THR A 33 -17.75 -21.05 6.69
N THR A 34 -17.78 -21.34 7.99
CA THR A 34 -18.11 -20.33 8.98
C THR A 34 -17.13 -19.19 8.76
N ALA A 35 -17.63 -18.01 8.36
CA ALA A 35 -16.84 -16.80 8.41
C ALA A 35 -16.25 -16.74 9.82
N ALA A 36 -14.93 -16.88 9.92
CA ALA A 36 -14.23 -16.65 11.16
C ALA A 36 -14.60 -15.22 11.58
N ASN A 37 -15.06 -15.04 12.83
CA ASN A 37 -15.23 -13.70 13.35
C ASN A 37 -13.85 -13.05 13.30
N ALA A 38 -13.66 -12.04 12.46
CA ALA A 38 -12.45 -11.24 12.43
C ALA A 38 -12.15 -10.72 13.84
N VAL A 39 -10.96 -11.02 14.36
CA VAL A 39 -10.50 -10.56 15.68
C VAL A 39 -9.31 -9.62 15.54
N VAL A 40 -9.24 -8.63 16.43
CA VAL A 40 -8.03 -7.84 16.62
C VAL A 40 -7.06 -8.62 17.51
N ILE A 41 -5.90 -8.99 16.96
CA ILE A 41 -4.83 -9.67 17.68
C ILE A 41 -3.74 -8.64 17.99
N ASN A 42 -3.55 -8.36 19.28
CA ASN A 42 -2.53 -7.44 19.73
C ASN A 42 -1.17 -8.13 19.89
N GLY A 43 -0.12 -7.40 19.54
CA GLY A 43 1.27 -7.82 19.66
C GLY A 43 1.61 -8.21 21.09
N SER A 44 2.33 -9.31 21.20
CA SER A 44 2.75 -9.89 22.48
C SER A 44 3.99 -10.78 22.27
N ASP A 45 4.58 -11.20 23.38
CA ASP A 45 5.56 -12.29 23.40
C ASP A 45 4.82 -13.63 23.34
N LEU A 46 5.05 -14.44 22.30
CA LEU A 46 4.44 -15.75 22.16
C LEU A 46 5.25 -16.90 22.77
N SER A 47 6.45 -16.62 23.31
CA SER A 47 7.30 -17.60 24.02
C SER A 47 7.56 -18.89 23.23
N GLY A 48 7.77 -18.76 21.93
CA GLY A 48 7.95 -19.86 20.98
C GLY A 48 6.64 -20.41 20.38
N GLY A 49 5.49 -19.89 20.80
CA GLY A 49 4.18 -20.23 20.26
C GLY A 49 3.96 -19.74 18.83
N ASN A 50 3.05 -20.40 18.11
CA ASN A 50 2.73 -20.08 16.72
C ASN A 50 1.69 -18.97 16.63
N LEU A 51 1.82 -18.13 15.59
CA LEU A 51 0.82 -17.14 15.19
C LEU A 51 0.22 -17.56 13.85
N THR A 52 -1.06 -17.91 13.85
CA THR A 52 -1.79 -18.30 12.64
C THR A 52 -3.13 -17.57 12.61
N PRO A 53 -3.15 -16.31 12.14
CA PRO A 53 -4.37 -15.52 12.07
C PRO A 53 -5.37 -16.12 11.08
N GLY A 54 -6.65 -15.96 11.38
CA GLY A 54 -7.76 -16.31 10.50
C GLY A 54 -8.05 -15.25 9.45
N ASP A 55 -8.97 -15.58 8.54
CA ASP A 55 -9.40 -14.64 7.50
C ASP A 55 -10.16 -13.47 8.12
N GLY A 56 -9.77 -12.25 7.75
CA GLY A 56 -10.31 -11.01 8.30
C GLY A 56 -9.64 -10.51 9.58
N ASP A 57 -8.76 -11.28 10.21
CA ASP A 57 -8.10 -10.85 11.45
C ASP A 57 -7.24 -9.60 11.25
N VAL A 58 -7.14 -8.78 12.30
CA VAL A 58 -6.37 -7.52 12.30
C VAL A 58 -5.21 -7.64 13.29
N LEU A 59 -3.98 -7.57 12.80
CA LEU A 59 -2.78 -7.57 13.63
C LEU A 59 -2.39 -6.14 14.03
N SER A 60 -1.98 -5.96 15.28
CA SER A 60 -1.52 -4.66 15.79
C SER A 60 -0.24 -4.77 16.60
N GLY A 61 0.72 -3.90 16.35
CA GLY A 61 1.92 -3.78 17.18
C GLY A 61 3.00 -4.82 16.91
N ALA A 62 3.73 -5.22 17.96
CA ALA A 62 4.91 -6.07 17.84
C ALA A 62 4.68 -7.47 18.43
N PHE A 63 4.94 -8.49 17.62
CA PHE A 63 4.97 -9.89 18.03
C PHE A 63 6.42 -10.34 18.13
N ILE A 64 6.81 -10.88 19.28
CA ILE A 64 8.18 -11.34 19.54
C ILE A 64 8.20 -12.79 19.98
N ASN A 65 9.35 -13.44 19.80
CA ASN A 65 9.56 -14.85 20.13
C ASN A 65 8.48 -15.75 19.52
N VAL A 66 8.06 -15.47 18.29
CA VAL A 66 7.08 -16.32 17.59
C VAL A 66 7.80 -17.58 17.09
N GLY A 67 7.20 -18.75 17.27
CA GLY A 67 7.69 -19.99 16.67
C GLY A 67 7.53 -19.91 15.16
N THR A 68 6.31 -20.14 14.68
CA THR A 68 5.95 -19.96 13.27
C THR A 68 4.87 -18.90 13.11
N PHE A 69 5.10 -17.94 12.21
CA PHE A 69 4.06 -17.05 11.73
C PHE A 69 3.58 -17.53 10.36
N THR A 70 2.28 -17.85 10.24
CA THR A 70 1.69 -18.39 9.02
C THR A 70 0.44 -17.62 8.63
N ILE A 71 0.39 -17.16 7.38
CA ILE A 71 -0.85 -16.74 6.71
C ILE A 71 -1.16 -17.78 5.64
N ASN A 72 -2.21 -18.56 5.86
CA ASN A 72 -2.60 -19.64 4.96
C ASN A 72 -3.11 -19.12 3.61
N ALA A 73 -3.00 -19.94 2.56
CA ALA A 73 -3.61 -19.64 1.27
C ALA A 73 -5.13 -19.42 1.41
N GLY A 74 -5.65 -18.38 0.75
CA GLY A 74 -7.06 -17.99 0.84
C GLY A 74 -7.42 -17.14 2.07
N THR A 75 -6.46 -16.82 2.93
CA THR A 75 -6.62 -15.93 4.09
C THR A 75 -6.12 -14.52 3.78
N THR A 76 -6.92 -13.51 4.10
CA THR A 76 -6.50 -12.10 4.14
C THR A 76 -6.41 -11.63 5.59
N VAL A 77 -5.24 -11.16 6.00
CA VAL A 77 -4.97 -10.60 7.32
C VAL A 77 -4.67 -9.11 7.17
N TYR A 78 -5.25 -8.28 8.02
CA TYR A 78 -5.11 -6.83 7.96
C TYR A 78 -4.14 -6.29 9.02
N VAL A 79 -3.55 -5.13 8.75
CA VAL A 79 -2.75 -4.38 9.72
C VAL A 79 -3.58 -3.25 10.33
N MET A 80 -3.49 -3.09 11.66
CA MET A 80 -4.19 -2.01 12.36
C MET A 80 -3.71 -0.63 11.88
N PRO A 81 -4.63 0.26 11.47
CA PRO A 81 -4.27 1.61 11.05
C PRO A 81 -3.56 2.42 12.14
N GLY A 82 -2.52 3.15 11.75
CA GLY A 82 -1.73 4.01 12.63
C GLY A 82 -0.72 3.28 13.52
N VAL A 83 -0.62 1.95 13.41
CA VAL A 83 0.32 1.13 14.19
C VAL A 83 1.22 0.35 13.25
N ALA A 84 2.54 0.48 13.42
CA ALA A 84 3.50 -0.34 12.67
C ALA A 84 3.42 -1.80 13.15
N LEU A 85 3.31 -2.73 12.21
CA LEU A 85 3.36 -4.17 12.48
C LEU A 85 4.81 -4.65 12.45
N SER A 86 5.23 -5.32 13.52
CA SER A 86 6.53 -5.99 13.59
C SER A 86 6.34 -7.43 14.05
N ILE A 87 6.92 -8.39 13.31
CA ILE A 87 6.86 -9.81 13.65
C ILE A 87 8.28 -10.36 13.65
N SER A 88 8.73 -10.83 14.80
CA SER A 88 9.96 -11.60 14.97
C SER A 88 9.61 -13.05 15.25
N ALA A 89 9.89 -13.91 14.28
CA ALA A 89 9.58 -15.33 14.33
C ALA A 89 10.79 -16.20 14.00
N ASN A 90 10.77 -17.48 14.41
CA ASN A 90 11.75 -18.43 13.89
C ASN A 90 11.54 -18.66 12.39
N THR A 91 10.29 -18.93 11.99
CA THR A 91 9.91 -19.15 10.59
C THR A 91 8.70 -18.30 10.23
N ILE A 92 8.71 -17.72 9.03
CA ILE A 92 7.60 -16.96 8.47
C ILE A 92 7.17 -17.58 7.15
N VAL A 93 5.87 -17.84 7.00
CA VAL A 93 5.26 -18.38 5.77
C VAL A 93 4.04 -17.55 5.40
N ILE A 94 4.08 -16.90 4.24
CA ILE A 94 2.99 -16.10 3.70
C ILE A 94 2.50 -16.74 2.40
N ASP A 95 1.44 -17.54 2.48
CA ASP A 95 0.75 -18.12 1.33
C ASP A 95 -0.53 -17.36 0.97
N GLY A 96 -1.10 -16.61 1.93
CA GLY A 96 -2.24 -15.71 1.73
C GLY A 96 -1.84 -14.24 1.56
N ILE A 97 -2.66 -13.32 2.07
CA ILE A 97 -2.49 -11.87 1.90
C ILE A 97 -2.26 -11.23 3.28
N LEU A 98 -1.19 -10.45 3.41
CA LEU A 98 -1.00 -9.48 4.49
C LEU A 98 -1.26 -8.06 3.95
N ASN A 99 -2.41 -7.49 4.30
CA ASN A 99 -2.86 -6.21 3.80
C ASN A 99 -2.64 -5.08 4.83
N ALA A 100 -1.79 -4.13 4.48
CA ALA A 100 -1.54 -2.90 5.22
C ALA A 100 -1.94 -1.65 4.41
N ASP A 101 -2.86 -1.78 3.45
CA ASP A 101 -3.29 -0.68 2.60
C ASP A 101 -4.02 0.37 3.43
N GLY A 102 -3.64 1.64 3.27
CA GLY A 102 -4.23 2.73 4.05
C GLY A 102 -3.99 2.68 5.57
N ALA A 103 -3.19 1.72 6.06
CA ALA A 103 -2.93 1.55 7.50
C ALA A 103 -1.89 2.54 8.05
N GLY A 104 -1.43 3.50 7.26
CA GLY A 104 -0.48 4.54 7.63
C GLY A 104 -1.13 5.80 8.19
N PHE A 105 -0.54 6.96 7.90
CA PHE A 105 -1.06 8.23 8.38
C PHE A 105 -2.34 8.64 7.65
N ALA A 106 -3.25 9.26 8.38
CA ALA A 106 -4.54 9.72 7.86
C ALA A 106 -4.41 10.83 6.81
N GLY A 107 -5.31 10.82 5.83
CA GLY A 107 -5.47 11.91 4.86
C GLY A 107 -6.12 13.15 5.48
N GLY A 108 -5.97 14.29 4.80
CA GLY A 108 -6.53 15.57 5.22
C GLY A 108 -8.04 15.66 4.98
N THR A 109 -8.74 16.41 5.82
CA THR A 109 -10.17 16.69 5.64
C THR A 109 -10.40 17.56 4.41
N GLY A 110 -11.50 17.34 3.70
CA GLY A 110 -11.94 18.27 2.65
C GLY A 110 -12.33 19.63 3.23
N GLY A 111 -12.25 20.69 2.41
CA GLY A 111 -12.81 21.99 2.77
C GLY A 111 -14.33 21.94 2.91
N ASN A 112 -14.89 22.86 3.71
CA ASN A 112 -16.32 22.97 4.00
C ASN A 112 -17.13 23.56 2.83
N VAL A 113 -18.46 23.61 2.98
CA VAL A 113 -19.41 24.20 2.00
C VAL A 113 -19.35 25.74 1.89
N VAL A 114 -18.34 26.35 2.48
CA VAL A 114 -17.96 27.75 2.28
C VAL A 114 -16.55 27.75 1.73
N PRO A 115 -16.14 28.77 0.95
CA PRO A 115 -14.77 28.90 0.48
C PRO A 115 -13.80 28.68 1.64
N SER A 116 -13.05 27.59 1.58
CA SER A 116 -12.16 27.14 2.65
C SER A 116 -11.08 26.24 2.07
N ALA A 117 -9.90 26.28 2.69
CA ALA A 117 -8.83 25.37 2.32
C ALA A 117 -9.15 23.94 2.80
N GLY A 118 -8.60 22.95 2.11
CA GLY A 118 -8.56 21.59 2.63
C GLY A 118 -7.55 21.46 3.77
N GLY A 119 -7.73 20.44 4.61
CA GLY A 119 -6.75 20.05 5.62
C GLY A 119 -5.52 19.41 4.99
N ALA A 120 -4.35 19.62 5.59
CA ALA A 120 -3.15 18.88 5.21
C ALA A 120 -3.27 17.41 5.61
N GLY A 121 -2.62 16.52 4.85
CA GLY A 121 -2.46 15.12 5.23
C GLY A 121 -1.53 14.98 6.43
N SER A 122 -1.69 13.90 7.20
CA SER A 122 -0.84 13.59 8.34
C SER A 122 0.45 12.87 7.92
N GLY A 123 1.48 12.94 8.78
CA GLY A 123 2.75 12.24 8.60
C GLY A 123 3.90 13.17 8.14
N PRO A 124 5.16 12.70 8.19
CA PRO A 124 6.34 13.51 7.88
C PRO A 124 6.38 14.06 6.44
N GLY A 125 5.70 13.37 5.52
CA GLY A 125 5.51 13.76 4.13
C GLY A 125 4.05 14.03 3.81
N GLY A 126 3.26 14.54 4.75
CA GLY A 126 1.85 14.86 4.51
C GLY A 126 1.65 15.83 3.33
N GLY A 127 0.70 15.53 2.45
CA GLY A 127 0.37 16.41 1.33
C GLY A 127 -0.29 17.71 1.79
N GLY A 128 0.07 18.84 1.17
CA GLY A 128 -0.59 20.12 1.44
C GLY A 128 -2.10 20.10 1.13
N GLY A 129 -2.88 20.82 1.94
CA GLY A 129 -4.30 21.03 1.68
C GLY A 129 -4.53 21.93 0.48
N GLY A 130 -5.57 21.64 -0.30
CA GLY A 130 -5.96 22.44 -1.46
C GLY A 130 -6.35 23.86 -1.07
N GLY A 131 -5.89 24.83 -1.86
CA GLY A 131 -6.14 26.24 -1.60
C GLY A 131 -7.62 26.61 -1.64
N GLN A 132 -7.99 27.60 -0.82
CA GLN A 132 -9.30 28.25 -0.91
C GLN A 132 -9.37 29.06 -2.20
N GLY A 133 -10.23 28.62 -3.13
CA GLY A 133 -10.60 29.42 -4.28
C GLY A 133 -11.85 30.27 -4.02
N PRO A 134 -12.19 31.23 -4.92
CA PRO A 134 -13.53 31.78 -5.02
C PRO A 134 -14.59 30.66 -5.14
N CYS A 135 -15.87 31.00 -4.98
CA CYS A 135 -17.00 30.06 -4.92
C CYS A 135 -17.03 28.94 -5.99
N VAL A 136 -16.31 29.07 -7.11
CA VAL A 136 -16.31 28.13 -8.24
C VAL A 136 -14.94 27.47 -8.53
N HIS A 137 -13.93 27.64 -7.66
CA HIS A 137 -12.53 27.29 -7.97
C HIS A 137 -11.75 26.60 -6.82
N GLY A 138 -12.35 25.66 -6.09
CA GLY A 138 -11.64 24.92 -5.03
C GLY A 138 -10.35 24.25 -5.56
N GLY A 139 -9.24 24.44 -4.84
CA GLY A 139 -7.94 23.89 -5.23
C GLY A 139 -7.79 22.42 -4.86
N GLY A 140 -7.02 21.67 -5.64
CA GLY A 140 -6.77 20.25 -5.39
C GLY A 140 -5.82 20.05 -4.20
N GLY A 141 -6.07 19.02 -3.40
CA GLY A 141 -5.15 18.56 -2.37
C GLY A 141 -3.93 17.88 -2.98
N ALA A 142 -2.77 18.03 -2.35
CA ALA A 142 -1.54 17.41 -2.83
C ALA A 142 -1.37 15.98 -2.29
N GLY A 143 -0.62 15.14 -3.01
CA GLY A 143 -0.34 13.77 -2.58
C GLY A 143 0.67 13.69 -1.43
N GLY A 144 0.55 12.65 -0.61
CA GLY A 144 1.53 12.34 0.44
C GLY A 144 2.83 11.76 -0.13
N GLY A 145 3.95 11.88 0.59
CA GLY A 145 5.25 11.29 0.23
C GLY A 145 5.77 10.31 1.30
N TYR A 146 6.60 9.34 0.90
CA TYR A 146 7.43 8.53 1.81
C TYR A 146 8.67 7.97 1.10
N GLY A 147 8.51 7.06 0.14
CA GLY A 147 9.61 6.54 -0.70
C GLY A 147 9.93 7.48 -1.87
N GLY A 148 8.88 7.90 -2.56
CA GLY A 148 8.88 8.98 -3.53
C GLY A 148 8.16 10.22 -3.01
N ASN A 149 8.38 11.36 -3.66
CA ASN A 149 7.63 12.58 -3.37
C ASN A 149 6.19 12.45 -3.87
N GLY A 150 5.24 13.01 -3.14
CA GLY A 150 3.88 13.20 -3.62
C GLY A 150 3.81 14.28 -4.69
N GLY A 151 2.80 14.21 -5.55
CA GLY A 151 2.52 15.21 -6.56
C GLY A 151 1.79 16.42 -5.99
N ASN A 152 2.06 17.61 -6.56
CA ASN A 152 1.35 18.83 -6.19
C ASN A 152 -0.15 18.72 -6.52
N GLY A 153 -0.99 19.38 -5.73
CA GLY A 153 -2.39 19.58 -6.08
C GLY A 153 -2.54 20.62 -7.18
N GLY A 154 -3.58 20.48 -8.01
CA GLY A 154 -3.84 21.47 -9.06
C GLY A 154 -4.43 22.77 -8.50
N TYR A 155 -4.29 23.87 -9.24
CA TYR A 155 -5.00 25.12 -8.95
C TYR A 155 -5.30 25.92 -10.21
N TRP A 156 -6.41 26.67 -10.18
CA TRP A 156 -6.87 27.47 -11.31
C TRP A 156 -6.12 28.80 -11.45
N PHE A 157 -5.57 29.32 -10.35
CA PHE A 157 -4.83 30.58 -10.31
C PHE A 157 -3.32 30.35 -10.20
N THR A 158 -2.53 31.42 -10.30
CA THR A 158 -1.06 31.35 -10.38
C THR A 158 -0.36 31.11 -9.05
N SER A 159 -1.02 31.27 -7.89
CA SER A 159 -0.42 30.98 -6.58
C SER A 159 -1.43 31.00 -5.42
N PRO A 160 -1.24 30.21 -4.35
CA PRO A 160 -0.31 29.07 -4.22
C PRO A 160 -0.99 27.71 -4.48
N THR A 161 -0.28 26.79 -5.14
CA THR A 161 -0.66 25.38 -5.25
C THR A 161 -0.33 24.62 -3.97
N ALA A 162 -1.12 23.59 -3.68
CA ALA A 162 -0.80 22.66 -2.61
C ALA A 162 0.48 21.89 -2.98
N ALA A 163 1.51 21.98 -2.14
CA ALA A 163 2.77 21.29 -2.35
C ALA A 163 2.64 19.80 -2.02
N GLY A 164 3.20 18.96 -2.89
CA GLY A 164 3.39 17.52 -2.68
C GLY A 164 4.23 17.22 -1.45
N GLY A 165 3.89 16.13 -0.77
CA GLY A 165 4.66 15.63 0.36
C GLY A 165 6.09 15.26 -0.04
N SER A 166 7.08 15.64 0.76
CA SER A 166 8.46 15.18 0.55
C SER A 166 8.61 13.71 0.94
N SER A 167 9.48 12.99 0.24
CA SER A 167 9.95 11.68 0.68
C SER A 167 10.73 11.78 2.00
N TYR A 168 10.72 10.70 2.79
CA TYR A 168 11.46 10.59 4.04
C TYR A 168 11.91 9.16 4.33
N GLY A 169 12.63 9.00 5.44
CA GLY A 169 13.32 7.76 5.77
C GLY A 169 14.53 7.52 4.85
N SER A 170 15.24 6.43 5.10
CA SER A 170 16.42 6.05 4.32
C SER A 170 16.13 4.80 3.49
N ALA A 171 16.56 4.77 2.23
CA ALA A 171 16.51 3.56 1.41
C ALA A 171 17.52 2.49 1.87
N LEU A 172 18.55 2.89 2.61
CA LEU A 172 19.75 2.07 2.87
C LEU A 172 19.83 1.47 4.28
N THR A 173 18.86 1.78 5.14
CA THR A 173 18.78 1.23 6.51
C THR A 173 17.63 0.23 6.62
N THR A 174 17.62 -0.60 7.66
CA THR A 174 16.53 -1.54 7.94
C THR A 174 15.26 -0.89 8.48
N ASN A 175 15.26 0.42 8.78
CA ASN A 175 14.08 1.10 9.31
C ASN A 175 13.04 1.35 8.20
N VAL A 176 11.81 0.87 8.38
CA VAL A 176 10.65 1.23 7.55
C VAL A 176 9.61 1.97 8.39
N GLN A 177 8.88 2.86 7.76
CA GLN A 177 7.92 3.77 8.38
C GLN A 177 6.62 3.73 7.59
N MET A 178 5.53 4.14 8.23
CA MET A 178 4.23 4.28 7.57
C MET A 178 4.30 5.36 6.50
N GLY A 179 3.48 5.22 5.45
CA GLY A 179 3.25 6.22 4.42
C GLY A 179 2.42 7.40 4.94
N SER A 180 2.63 8.58 4.36
CA SER A 180 1.91 9.81 4.71
C SER A 180 0.57 9.94 3.96
N GLY A 181 -0.38 10.64 4.59
CA GLY A 181 -1.67 10.94 3.98
C GLY A 181 -1.58 12.06 2.94
N GLY A 182 -2.46 12.02 1.94
CA GLY A 182 -2.69 13.13 1.01
C GLY A 182 -3.48 14.26 1.66
N GLY A 183 -3.35 15.48 1.16
CA GLY A 183 -4.13 16.64 1.59
C GLY A 183 -5.57 16.61 1.05
N GLY A 184 -6.51 17.19 1.78
CA GLY A 184 -7.88 17.37 1.29
C GLY A 184 -7.96 18.49 0.25
N GLY A 185 -8.94 18.42 -0.65
CA GLY A 185 -9.25 19.49 -1.60
C GLY A 185 -9.95 20.68 -0.93
N GLY A 186 -9.84 21.85 -1.54
CA GLY A 186 -10.51 23.08 -1.11
C GLY A 186 -12.02 23.04 -1.35
N GLY A 187 -12.77 23.61 -0.40
CA GLY A 187 -14.22 23.74 -0.46
C GLY A 187 -14.68 24.95 -1.26
N ALA A 188 -15.96 24.95 -1.63
CA ALA A 188 -16.60 25.97 -2.44
C ALA A 188 -18.03 26.25 -1.95
N CYS A 189 -18.69 27.28 -2.50
CA CYS A 189 -19.99 27.74 -2.03
C CYS A 189 -21.07 26.69 -2.28
N GLY A 190 -21.43 25.93 -1.25
CA GLY A 190 -22.35 24.80 -1.31
C GLY A 190 -21.69 23.43 -1.57
N TYR A 191 -20.36 23.36 -1.63
CA TYR A 191 -19.63 22.15 -2.06
C TYR A 191 -18.44 21.82 -1.17
N THR A 192 -18.36 20.59 -0.68
CA THR A 192 -17.24 20.11 0.14
C THR A 192 -16.09 19.61 -0.73
N GLY A 193 -14.86 19.92 -0.35
CA GLY A 193 -13.67 19.34 -0.98
C GLY A 193 -13.55 17.84 -0.77
N GLY A 194 -12.87 17.17 -1.69
CA GLY A 194 -12.54 15.75 -1.54
C GLY A 194 -11.59 15.53 -0.37
N VAL A 195 -11.83 14.51 0.44
CA VAL A 195 -10.87 14.08 1.49
C VAL A 195 -9.60 13.50 0.86
N GLY A 196 -8.47 13.72 1.52
CA GLY A 196 -7.20 13.09 1.13
C GLY A 196 -7.18 11.60 1.47
N GLY A 197 -6.43 10.83 0.70
CA GLY A 197 -6.24 9.40 0.96
C GLY A 197 -5.24 9.12 2.08
N ALA A 198 -5.47 8.06 2.86
CA ALA A 198 -4.52 7.61 3.89
C ALA A 198 -3.28 6.95 3.26
N GLY A 199 -2.12 7.09 3.89
CA GLY A 199 -0.90 6.40 3.46
C GLY A 199 -0.91 4.91 3.82
N GLY A 200 -0.05 4.12 3.18
CA GLY A 200 0.12 2.70 3.47
C GLY A 200 0.82 2.41 4.80
N GLY A 201 0.61 1.23 5.36
CA GLY A 201 1.16 0.82 6.66
C GLY A 201 2.67 0.52 6.65
N ALA A 202 3.20 0.15 7.82
CA ALA A 202 4.58 -0.32 7.96
C ALA A 202 4.57 -1.77 8.44
N VAL A 203 5.25 -2.64 7.71
CA VAL A 203 5.34 -4.08 7.96
C VAL A 203 6.81 -4.47 8.07
N VAL A 204 7.19 -5.03 9.22
CA VAL A 204 8.52 -5.59 9.48
C VAL A 204 8.38 -7.08 9.78
N LEU A 205 8.90 -7.93 8.90
CA LEU A 205 8.95 -9.38 9.07
C LEU A 205 10.41 -9.80 9.25
N SER A 206 10.73 -10.35 10.41
CA SER A 206 12.09 -10.80 10.77
C SER A 206 12.05 -12.28 11.13
N ALA A 207 12.52 -13.13 10.22
CA ALA A 207 12.71 -14.55 10.45
C ALA A 207 14.15 -14.84 10.92
N LEU A 208 14.29 -15.67 11.95
CA LEU A 208 15.60 -16.16 12.41
C LEU A 208 16.15 -17.26 11.49
N ALA A 209 15.27 -18.08 10.93
CA ALA A 209 15.58 -19.12 9.95
C ALA A 209 15.05 -18.71 8.57
N ASP A 210 13.88 -19.23 8.18
CA ASP A 210 13.32 -19.07 6.84
C ASP A 210 12.14 -18.10 6.79
N LEU A 211 12.11 -17.28 5.74
CA LEU A 211 10.97 -16.47 5.32
C LEU A 211 10.56 -16.91 3.92
N VAL A 212 9.38 -17.49 3.81
CA VAL A 212 8.77 -17.95 2.55
C VAL A 212 7.62 -17.03 2.20
N LEU A 213 7.69 -16.41 1.02
CA LEU A 213 6.62 -15.57 0.46
C LEU A 213 6.13 -16.19 -0.84
N ASN A 214 4.93 -16.79 -0.81
CA ASN A 214 4.23 -17.29 -2.01
C ASN A 214 2.97 -16.45 -2.32
N GLY A 215 2.39 -15.84 -1.29
CA GLY A 215 1.23 -14.96 -1.38
C GLY A 215 1.60 -13.50 -1.62
N SER A 216 0.92 -12.56 -0.95
CA SER A 216 1.17 -11.13 -1.12
C SER A 216 1.28 -10.35 0.18
N ILE A 217 2.09 -9.29 0.15
CA ILE A 217 2.14 -8.27 1.19
C ILE A 217 1.92 -6.91 0.54
N THR A 218 0.88 -6.20 0.95
CA THR A 218 0.52 -4.89 0.41
C THR A 218 0.58 -3.82 1.49
N ALA A 219 1.09 -2.64 1.13
CA ALA A 219 1.16 -1.45 1.97
C ALA A 219 0.87 -0.24 1.08
N ASP A 220 -0.18 -0.32 0.27
CA ASP A 220 -0.52 0.71 -0.70
C ASP A 220 -1.19 1.92 -0.02
N GLY A 221 -1.03 3.10 -0.62
CA GLY A 221 -1.83 4.26 -0.24
C GLY A 221 -3.30 4.10 -0.65
N LEU A 222 -4.19 4.91 -0.08
CA LEU A 222 -5.57 5.05 -0.54
C LEU A 222 -5.74 6.26 -1.45
N ASN A 223 -6.66 6.15 -2.40
CA ASN A 223 -6.97 7.24 -3.33
C ASN A 223 -7.56 8.45 -2.59
N GLY A 224 -7.24 9.65 -3.08
CA GLY A 224 -7.97 10.85 -2.70
C GLY A 224 -9.39 10.81 -3.23
N ALA A 225 -10.35 11.32 -2.46
CA ALA A 225 -11.72 11.43 -2.93
C ALA A 225 -11.84 12.51 -4.00
N ASN A 226 -12.73 12.29 -4.97
CA ASN A 226 -13.06 13.29 -5.97
C ASN A 226 -13.64 14.55 -5.31
N GLY A 227 -13.40 15.70 -5.92
CA GLY A 227 -14.12 16.92 -5.57
C GLY A 227 -15.52 16.91 -6.19
N ASP A 228 -16.43 17.68 -5.62
CA ASP A 228 -17.69 18.06 -6.27
C ASP A 228 -17.47 19.16 -7.35
N THR A 229 -18.54 19.62 -7.97
CA THR A 229 -18.65 20.52 -9.12
C THR A 229 -17.74 21.75 -9.06
N TYR A 230 -17.54 22.34 -7.89
CA TYR A 230 -16.71 23.55 -7.72
C TYR A 230 -15.61 23.41 -6.68
N SER A 231 -15.50 22.24 -6.07
CA SER A 231 -14.53 21.96 -5.02
C SER A 231 -13.39 21.10 -5.56
N GLY A 232 -12.23 21.18 -4.90
CA GLY A 232 -11.06 20.44 -5.34
C GLY A 232 -11.11 18.96 -4.97
N GLY A 233 -10.44 18.13 -5.77
CA GLY A 233 -10.18 16.73 -5.42
C GLY A 233 -9.12 16.59 -4.33
N GLY A 234 -9.23 15.58 -3.47
CA GLY A 234 -8.22 15.25 -2.47
C GLY A 234 -6.99 14.60 -3.09
N GLY A 235 -5.83 14.74 -2.46
CA GLY A 235 -4.60 14.08 -2.89
C GLY A 235 -4.55 12.60 -2.48
N GLY A 236 -3.82 11.79 -3.24
CA GLY A 236 -3.59 10.38 -2.92
C GLY A 236 -2.62 10.19 -1.75
N GLY A 237 -2.83 9.14 -0.95
CA GLY A 237 -1.90 8.72 0.09
C GLY A 237 -0.64 8.06 -0.50
N SER A 238 0.49 8.16 0.19
CA SER A 238 1.73 7.51 -0.25
C SER A 238 1.71 6.01 0.06
N GLY A 239 2.51 5.23 -0.66
CA GLY A 239 2.83 3.86 -0.26
C GLY A 239 3.56 3.83 1.09
N GLY A 240 3.47 2.68 1.75
CA GLY A 240 4.05 2.37 3.04
C GLY A 240 5.43 1.74 2.97
N GLY A 241 5.81 1.04 4.04
CA GLY A 241 7.12 0.43 4.20
C GLY A 241 7.04 -1.07 4.46
N ILE A 242 7.75 -1.88 3.66
CA ILE A 242 7.84 -3.33 3.85
C ILE A 242 9.31 -3.70 4.04
N LEU A 243 9.62 -4.39 5.13
CA LEU A 243 10.93 -4.99 5.40
C LEU A 243 10.79 -6.49 5.58
N LEU A 244 11.52 -7.26 4.78
CA LEU A 244 11.71 -8.70 4.96
C LEU A 244 13.15 -8.97 5.40
N SER A 245 13.34 -9.72 6.47
CA SER A 245 14.65 -10.11 6.99
C SER A 245 14.69 -11.60 7.34
N GLY A 246 15.81 -12.27 7.05
CA GLY A 246 16.01 -13.72 7.26
C GLY A 246 16.64 -14.41 6.06
N ILE A 247 16.46 -15.71 5.92
CA ILE A 247 16.75 -16.47 4.70
C ILE A 247 15.50 -16.43 3.82
N LEU A 248 15.59 -15.76 2.67
CA LEU A 248 14.43 -15.35 1.88
C LEU A 248 14.19 -16.31 0.71
N THR A 249 13.00 -16.90 0.66
CA THR A 249 12.46 -17.66 -0.47
C THR A 249 11.25 -16.91 -1.01
N LEU A 250 11.38 -16.32 -2.20
CA LEU A 250 10.42 -15.34 -2.72
C LEU A 250 9.79 -15.83 -4.04
N ASP A 251 8.49 -16.09 -4.07
CA ASP A 251 7.69 -16.42 -5.26
C ASP A 251 6.35 -15.66 -5.32
N GLY A 252 6.10 -14.78 -4.35
CA GLY A 252 4.89 -13.95 -4.24
C GLY A 252 5.10 -12.48 -4.58
N THR A 253 4.14 -11.62 -4.22
CA THR A 253 4.15 -10.20 -4.60
C THR A 253 4.30 -9.25 -3.41
N LEU A 254 5.01 -8.14 -3.63
CA LEU A 254 5.16 -7.05 -2.66
C LEU A 254 4.70 -5.74 -3.29
N SER A 255 3.76 -5.04 -2.66
CA SER A 255 3.23 -3.77 -3.16
C SER A 255 3.31 -2.68 -2.10
N ALA A 256 3.86 -1.53 -2.48
CA ALA A 256 3.86 -0.32 -1.66
C ALA A 256 3.69 0.89 -2.60
N THR A 257 2.62 0.90 -3.37
CA THR A 257 2.31 1.92 -4.38
C THR A 257 1.71 3.18 -3.74
N GLY A 258 1.99 4.32 -4.36
CA GLY A 258 1.26 5.55 -4.09
C GLY A 258 -0.09 5.55 -4.79
N ALA A 259 -1.07 6.21 -4.19
CA ALA A 259 -2.43 6.20 -4.68
C ALA A 259 -2.77 7.41 -5.56
N ASN A 260 -3.84 7.30 -6.33
CA ASN A 260 -4.26 8.35 -7.25
C ASN A 260 -4.87 9.56 -6.51
N GLY A 261 -4.65 10.75 -7.07
CA GLY A 261 -5.39 11.94 -6.68
C GLY A 261 -6.85 11.89 -7.13
N GLY A 262 -7.73 12.50 -6.35
CA GLY A 262 -9.15 12.66 -6.67
C GLY A 262 -9.35 13.53 -7.90
N ALA A 263 -10.26 13.13 -8.77
CA ALA A 263 -10.60 13.84 -9.99
C ALA A 263 -11.51 15.04 -9.73
N GLN A 264 -11.57 15.92 -10.73
CA GLN A 264 -12.62 16.92 -10.87
C GLN A 264 -13.89 16.28 -11.46
N THR A 265 -15.06 16.55 -10.87
CA THR A 265 -16.35 16.03 -11.36
C THR A 265 -17.15 17.02 -12.21
N GLY A 266 -16.84 18.32 -12.14
CA GLY A 266 -17.48 19.38 -12.94
C GLY A 266 -16.83 20.76 -12.74
N GLY A 267 -17.40 21.80 -13.37
CA GLY A 267 -17.06 23.22 -13.12
C GLY A 267 -15.61 23.64 -13.41
N LEU A 268 -15.10 24.62 -12.65
CA LEU A 268 -13.76 25.22 -12.79
C LEU A 268 -12.88 24.97 -11.54
N SER A 269 -12.93 23.75 -10.98
CA SER A 269 -12.10 23.33 -9.85
C SER A 269 -10.86 22.55 -10.29
N ALA A 270 -10.02 22.16 -9.34
CA ALA A 270 -8.78 21.44 -9.62
C ALA A 270 -8.73 20.06 -8.96
N SER A 271 -8.14 19.10 -9.65
CA SER A 271 -7.93 17.74 -9.16
C SER A 271 -6.71 17.62 -8.24
N GLY A 272 -6.70 16.54 -7.46
CA GLY A 272 -5.66 16.25 -6.49
C GLY A 272 -4.38 15.68 -7.12
N GLY A 273 -3.27 15.83 -6.41
CA GLY A 273 -1.98 15.21 -6.75
C GLY A 273 -1.93 13.72 -6.36
N GLY A 274 -1.15 12.93 -7.11
CA GLY A 274 -0.92 11.52 -6.80
C GLY A 274 0.05 11.32 -5.63
N GLY A 275 -0.12 10.27 -4.84
CA GLY A 275 0.77 9.92 -3.73
C GLY A 275 2.09 9.31 -4.22
N GLY A 276 3.18 9.54 -3.49
CA GLY A 276 4.48 8.93 -3.78
C GLY A 276 4.50 7.44 -3.47
N GLY A 277 5.31 6.67 -4.20
CA GLY A 277 5.56 5.26 -3.90
C GLY A 277 6.25 5.04 -2.56
N GLY A 278 6.16 3.84 -2.02
CA GLY A 278 6.69 3.41 -0.74
C GLY A 278 8.09 2.81 -0.80
N ARG A 279 8.47 2.04 0.23
CA ARG A 279 9.79 1.40 0.30
C ARG A 279 9.65 -0.09 0.57
N ILE A 280 10.27 -0.90 -0.27
CA ILE A 280 10.40 -2.35 -0.07
C ILE A 280 11.87 -2.66 0.17
N LYS A 281 12.16 -3.38 1.25
CA LYS A 281 13.52 -3.69 1.69
C LYS A 281 13.68 -5.17 1.98
N LEU A 282 14.77 -5.73 1.44
CA LEU A 282 15.18 -7.10 1.67
C LEU A 282 16.50 -7.07 2.45
N ALA A 283 16.46 -7.46 3.72
CA ALA A 283 17.60 -7.46 4.64
C ALA A 283 17.94 -8.89 5.06
N GLY A 284 18.46 -9.70 4.13
CA GLY A 284 18.64 -11.13 4.33
C GLY A 284 19.40 -11.80 3.20
N THR A 285 19.67 -13.10 3.38
CA THR A 285 20.25 -13.94 2.33
C THR A 285 19.13 -14.42 1.41
N LEU A 286 19.24 -14.15 0.11
CA LEU A 286 18.32 -14.73 -0.88
C LEU A 286 18.66 -16.21 -1.06
N ASN A 287 17.73 -17.09 -0.69
CA ASN A 287 17.82 -18.53 -0.94
C ASN A 287 17.33 -18.87 -2.36
N SER A 288 16.15 -18.38 -2.73
CA SER A 288 15.62 -18.51 -4.08
C SER A 288 14.64 -17.38 -4.42
N VAL A 289 14.54 -17.10 -5.73
CA VAL A 289 13.58 -16.18 -6.31
C VAL A 289 12.86 -16.92 -7.43
N GLY A 290 11.58 -17.21 -7.23
CA GLY A 290 10.70 -17.88 -8.18
C GLY A 290 10.15 -16.92 -9.24
N ALA A 291 9.48 -17.49 -10.25
CA ALA A 291 8.97 -16.75 -11.39
C ALA A 291 7.74 -15.88 -11.05
N GLY A 292 7.06 -16.15 -9.94
CA GLY A 292 5.95 -15.34 -9.44
C GLY A 292 6.40 -14.09 -8.69
N TYR A 293 7.69 -13.97 -8.36
CA TYR A 293 8.19 -12.85 -7.58
C TYR A 293 8.08 -11.52 -8.34
N SER A 294 7.40 -10.54 -7.72
CA SER A 294 7.31 -9.18 -8.25
C SER A 294 7.17 -8.12 -7.15
N THR A 295 7.60 -6.91 -7.46
CA THR A 295 7.55 -5.75 -6.57
C THR A 295 6.97 -4.54 -7.29
N ASP A 296 6.06 -3.80 -6.65
CA ASP A 296 5.55 -2.52 -7.15
C ASP A 296 5.72 -1.42 -6.10
N VAL A 297 6.39 -0.33 -6.50
CA VAL A 297 6.60 0.88 -5.71
C VAL A 297 6.29 2.13 -6.55
N SER A 298 5.43 2.00 -7.55
CA SER A 298 5.02 3.10 -8.42
C SER A 298 4.36 4.23 -7.62
N GLY A 299 4.50 5.46 -8.13
CA GLY A 299 3.73 6.60 -7.63
C GLY A 299 2.33 6.62 -8.25
N GLY A 300 1.39 7.23 -7.54
CA GLY A 300 0.02 7.39 -8.02
C GLY A 300 -0.11 8.47 -9.09
N SER A 301 -1.10 8.33 -9.95
CA SER A 301 -1.42 9.32 -10.97
C SER A 301 -2.08 10.55 -10.35
N SER A 302 -1.89 11.72 -10.96
CA SER A 302 -2.72 12.88 -10.66
C SER A 302 -4.18 12.63 -11.03
N GLY A 303 -5.09 13.33 -10.35
CA GLY A 303 -6.50 13.33 -10.74
C GLY A 303 -6.71 14.05 -12.07
N VAL A 304 -7.76 13.66 -12.80
CA VAL A 304 -8.06 14.24 -14.12
C VAL A 304 -8.73 15.62 -13.97
N ASN A 305 -8.19 16.62 -14.65
CA ASN A 305 -8.80 17.96 -14.82
C ASN A 305 -9.65 18.02 -16.10
N ARG A 306 -10.84 18.60 -16.04
CA ARG A 306 -11.73 18.88 -17.17
C ARG A 306 -11.87 20.40 -17.33
N GLY A 307 -11.03 21.02 -18.17
CA GLY A 307 -11.13 22.46 -18.48
C GLY A 307 -9.82 23.23 -18.57
N GLY A 308 -8.67 22.57 -18.43
CA GLY A 308 -7.38 23.24 -18.23
C GLY A 308 -7.22 23.72 -16.79
N SER A 309 -6.02 24.08 -16.38
CA SER A 309 -5.75 24.64 -15.05
C SER A 309 -4.45 25.42 -15.18
N ALA A 310 -4.35 26.64 -14.62
CA ALA A 310 -3.11 27.40 -14.68
C ALA A 310 -1.94 26.63 -14.05
N GLN A 311 -2.22 25.83 -13.02
CA GLN A 311 -1.27 24.88 -12.44
C GLN A 311 -1.88 23.47 -12.40
N PRO A 312 -1.46 22.56 -13.30
CA PRO A 312 -1.96 21.19 -13.30
C PRO A 312 -1.41 20.38 -12.11
N PRO A 313 -2.16 19.38 -11.62
CA PRO A 313 -1.68 18.48 -10.57
C PRO A 313 -0.50 17.63 -11.07
N GLY A 314 0.36 17.23 -10.13
CA GLY A 314 1.46 16.30 -10.39
C GLY A 314 1.10 14.86 -10.03
N SER A 315 1.65 13.90 -10.76
CA SER A 315 1.72 12.50 -10.30
C SER A 315 2.76 12.36 -9.20
N GLY A 316 2.60 11.35 -8.35
CA GLY A 316 3.63 10.98 -7.37
C GLY A 316 4.83 10.33 -8.05
N LEU A 317 5.99 10.47 -7.42
CA LEU A 317 7.21 9.78 -7.86
C LEU A 317 7.24 8.36 -7.31
N ALA A 318 7.89 7.45 -8.04
CA ALA A 318 8.13 6.10 -7.57
C ALA A 318 9.01 6.08 -6.32
N GLY A 319 8.80 5.04 -5.51
CA GLY A 319 9.58 4.73 -4.33
C GLY A 319 10.84 3.91 -4.65
N SER A 320 11.21 3.04 -3.73
CA SER A 320 12.47 2.27 -3.84
C SER A 320 12.31 0.82 -3.40
N VAL A 321 12.91 -0.08 -4.17
CA VAL A 321 13.22 -1.46 -3.75
C VAL A 321 14.72 -1.52 -3.45
N SER A 322 15.13 -2.08 -2.32
CA SER A 322 16.54 -2.13 -1.93
C SER A 322 16.91 -3.42 -1.19
N GLN A 323 18.10 -3.94 -1.51
CA GLN A 323 18.76 -4.93 -0.68
C GLN A 323 19.60 -4.19 0.36
N VAL A 324 19.34 -4.45 1.63
CA VAL A 324 20.06 -3.83 2.74
C VAL A 324 21.14 -4.81 3.19
N PRO A 325 22.43 -4.43 3.19
CA PRO A 325 23.49 -5.27 3.69
C PRO A 325 23.19 -5.67 5.14
N GLN A 326 23.21 -6.98 5.43
CA GLN A 326 23.23 -7.38 6.83
C GLN A 326 24.55 -6.91 7.42
N ALA A 327 24.50 -6.23 8.57
CA ALA A 327 25.68 -6.04 9.37
C ALA A 327 26.16 -7.44 9.76
N VAL A 328 27.17 -7.96 9.06
CA VAL A 328 27.86 -9.18 9.47
C VAL A 328 28.34 -8.90 10.88
N PRO A 329 27.87 -9.63 11.92
CA PRO A 329 28.48 -9.49 13.23
C PRO A 329 29.93 -9.86 13.02
N GLU A 330 30.83 -8.90 13.23
CA GLU A 330 32.27 -9.11 13.21
C GLU A 330 32.54 -10.45 13.93
N PRO A 331 33.23 -11.42 13.31
CA PRO A 331 33.47 -12.69 13.95
C PRO A 331 34.11 -12.39 15.30
N SER A 332 33.43 -12.79 16.37
CA SER A 332 33.98 -12.68 17.71
C SER A 332 35.28 -13.47 17.68
N VAL A 333 36.41 -12.78 17.64
CA VAL A 333 37.72 -13.42 17.68
C VAL A 333 37.80 -14.11 19.04
N PHE A 334 37.49 -15.40 19.05
CA PHE A 334 37.65 -16.27 20.20
C PHE A 334 39.16 -16.51 20.34
N VAL A 335 39.82 -15.62 21.07
CA VAL A 335 41.22 -15.83 21.47
C VAL A 335 41.25 -16.95 22.51
N LEU A 336 41.63 -18.15 22.08
CA LEU A 336 42.03 -19.22 23.00
C LEU A 336 43.28 -18.77 23.76
N PHE A 337 43.13 -18.39 25.02
CA PHE A 337 44.26 -18.40 25.94
C PHE A 337 44.60 -19.86 26.25
N SER A 338 45.43 -20.49 25.43
CA SER A 338 46.16 -21.67 25.87
C SER A 338 47.19 -21.23 26.90
N SER A 339 46.98 -21.60 28.16
CA SER A 339 47.90 -21.34 29.26
C SER A 339 49.19 -22.15 29.09
N LEU A 340 50.16 -21.63 28.33
CA LEU A 340 51.55 -22.08 28.40
C LEU A 340 52.50 -20.94 28.03
N GLY A 341 53.28 -20.48 29.01
CA GLY A 341 54.66 -20.00 28.80
C GLY A 341 54.86 -18.57 28.27
N LEU A 342 54.96 -17.63 29.20
CA LEU A 342 55.94 -16.54 29.25
C LEU A 342 56.85 -16.32 28.00
N ALA A 343 56.52 -15.33 27.15
CA ALA A 343 57.51 -14.53 26.38
C ALA A 343 56.83 -13.29 25.76
N GLY A 344 57.44 -12.12 25.94
CA GLY A 344 56.83 -10.81 25.73
C GLY A 344 56.44 -10.46 24.30
N LEU A 345 55.41 -9.62 24.16
CA LEU A 345 55.05 -8.95 22.92
C LEU A 345 55.09 -7.42 23.11
N VAL A 346 56.09 -6.81 22.49
CA VAL A 346 56.33 -5.35 22.45
C VAL A 346 55.34 -4.70 21.49
N PHE A 347 54.57 -3.71 21.97
CA PHE A 347 53.75 -2.85 21.12
C PHE A 347 54.61 -1.73 20.50
N ALA A 348 54.85 -1.79 19.18
CA ALA A 348 55.40 -0.67 18.42
C ALA A 348 54.27 0.10 17.72
N ARG A 349 53.93 1.28 18.25
CA ARG A 349 52.99 2.24 17.66
C ARG A 349 53.78 3.13 16.68
N ARG A 350 53.59 2.99 15.37
CA ARG A 350 54.14 3.95 14.38
C ARG A 350 53.06 4.92 13.91
N HIS A 351 53.19 6.17 14.36
CA HIS A 351 52.59 7.36 13.77
C HIS A 351 53.09 7.53 12.32
N LYS A 352 52.18 7.71 11.36
CA LYS A 352 52.49 8.27 10.04
C LYS A 352 52.22 9.78 10.11
N GLN A 353 53.26 10.59 9.90
CA GLN A 353 53.12 12.01 9.58
C GLN A 353 53.02 12.20 8.07
N ALA A 354 52.25 13.22 7.69
CA ALA A 354 52.05 13.69 6.34
C ALA A 354 53.30 14.42 5.79
N THR A 355 53.49 14.27 4.49
CA THR A 355 53.96 15.32 3.57
C THR A 355 53.00 15.32 2.41
#